data_AF-A0A5C5Y3R3-F1
#
_entry.id   AF-A0A5C5Y3R3-F1
#
_cell.length_a   1.000
_cell.length_b   1.000
_cell.length_c   1.000
_cell.angle_alpha   90.00
_cell.angle_beta   90.00
_cell.angle_gamma   90.00
#
_symmetry.space_group_name_H-M   'P 1'
#
loop_
_entity.id
_entity.type
_entity.pdbx_description
1 polymer ?
#
loop_
_entity_poly.entity_id
_entity_poly.type
_entity_poly.pdbx_seq_one_letter_code
_entity_poly.pdbx_strand_id
1 'polypeptide(L)'
;MSDSNTQKAIQQFVAVFRRMLSTGRHVAAEDAARAVKTDDGFDRRAFGPVVAAMKRDGEIVSVGFRTSENAKHHAGIKRLWVSASIQQKRGADHAK
;
A
#
# COMPACT_ATOMS: atom_id res chain seq x y z
N MET A 1 -11.79 23.03 2.88
CA MET A 1 -10.45 23.16 2.25
C MET A 1 -9.68 21.93 2.68
N SER A 2 -9.29 21.03 1.76
CA SER A 2 -8.44 19.92 2.15
C SER A 2 -7.06 20.51 2.44
N ASP A 3 -6.59 20.35 3.68
CA ASP A 3 -5.31 20.94 4.11
C ASP A 3 -4.20 20.52 3.15
N SER A 4 -3.48 21.51 2.61
CA SER A 4 -2.36 21.33 1.68
C SER A 4 -1.38 20.25 2.15
N ASN A 5 -1.22 20.09 3.48
CA ASN A 5 -0.36 19.09 4.10
C ASN A 5 -0.90 17.66 3.95
N THR A 6 -2.21 17.45 4.07
CA THR A 6 -2.84 16.15 3.85
C THR A 6 -2.68 15.70 2.42
N GLN A 7 -2.88 16.60 1.46
CA GLN A 7 -2.70 16.29 0.04
C GLN A 7 -1.23 15.94 -0.28
N LYS A 8 -0.27 16.69 0.28
CA LYS A 8 1.17 16.39 0.14
C LYS A 8 1.52 15.02 0.72
N ALA A 9 1.02 14.70 1.92
CA ALA A 9 1.25 13.39 2.55
C ALA A 9 0.69 12.25 1.71
N ILE A 10 -0.52 12.42 1.16
CA ILE A 10 -1.14 11.45 0.26
C ILE A 10 -0.33 11.28 -1.03
N GLN A 11 0.12 12.37 -1.65
CA GLN A 11 0.95 12.31 -2.86
C GLN A 11 2.27 11.58 -2.60
N GLN A 12 2.94 11.88 -1.49
CA GLN A 12 4.15 11.19 -1.08
C GLN A 12 3.90 9.70 -0.81
N PHE A 13 2.80 9.38 -0.13
CA PHE A 13 2.38 7.99 0.10
C PHE A 13 2.21 7.23 -1.23
N VAL A 14 1.48 7.79 -2.19
CA VAL A 14 1.26 7.16 -3.50
C VAL A 14 2.59 6.94 -4.23
N ALA A 15 3.48 7.93 -4.22
CA ALA A 15 4.79 7.81 -4.86
C ALA A 15 5.64 6.68 -4.24
N VAL A 16 5.70 6.62 -2.91
CA VAL A 16 6.41 5.55 -2.19
C VAL A 16 5.77 4.19 -2.48
N PHE A 17 4.45 4.10 -2.39
CA PHE A 17 3.75 2.84 -2.57
C PHE A 17 3.90 2.30 -3.99
N ARG A 18 3.74 3.14 -5.02
CA ARG A 18 3.98 2.77 -6.42
C ARG A 18 5.42 2.31 -6.65
N ARG A 19 6.41 2.99 -6.06
CA ARG A 19 7.82 2.57 -6.12
C ARG A 19 8.07 1.21 -5.45
N MET A 20 7.40 0.92 -4.34
CA MET A 20 7.50 -0.40 -3.71
C MET A 20 6.84 -1.47 -4.59
N LEU A 21 5.65 -1.20 -5.13
CA LEU A 21 4.91 -2.10 -6.01
C LEU A 21 5.66 -2.42 -7.31
N SER A 22 6.40 -1.46 -7.86
CA SER A 22 7.18 -1.66 -9.10
C SER A 22 8.31 -2.68 -8.94
N THR A 23 8.70 -3.04 -7.72
CA THR A 23 9.67 -4.11 -7.46
C THR A 23 9.09 -5.51 -7.69
N GLY A 24 7.77 -5.63 -7.84
CA GLY A 24 7.07 -6.92 -7.92
C GLY A 24 7.05 -7.71 -6.62
N ARG A 25 7.49 -7.12 -5.51
CA ARG A 25 7.34 -7.71 -4.17
C ARG A 25 5.91 -7.55 -3.68
N HIS A 26 5.52 -8.43 -2.76
CA HIS A 26 4.26 -8.30 -2.03
C HIS A 26 4.46 -7.29 -0.90
N VAL A 27 3.73 -6.19 -0.95
CA VAL A 27 3.96 -5.02 -0.09
C VAL A 27 2.70 -4.70 0.71
N ALA A 28 2.87 -4.38 1.99
CA ALA A 28 1.77 -3.85 2.80
C ALA A 28 1.70 -2.32 2.65
N ALA A 29 0.49 -1.75 2.56
CA ALA A 29 0.32 -0.30 2.48
C ALA A 29 0.91 0.42 3.71
N GLU A 30 0.88 -0.23 4.88
CA GLU A 30 1.45 0.27 6.12
C GLU A 30 2.98 0.43 6.05
N ASP A 31 3.67 -0.33 5.21
CA ASP A 31 5.12 -0.17 5.02
C ASP A 31 5.43 1.11 4.24
N ALA A 32 4.63 1.41 3.21
CA ALA A 32 4.71 2.67 2.50
C ALA A 32 4.35 3.85 3.42
N ALA A 33 3.28 3.72 4.21
CA ALA A 33 2.85 4.75 5.15
C ALA A 33 3.91 5.08 6.21
N ARG A 34 4.71 4.10 6.67
CA ARG A 34 5.82 4.31 7.62
C ARG A 34 6.95 5.17 7.04
N ALA A 35 7.13 5.16 5.73
CA ALA A 35 8.18 5.93 5.05
C ALA A 35 7.76 7.38 4.73
N VAL A 36 6.49 7.73 4.93
CA VAL A 36 5.97 9.09 4.71
C VAL A 36 6.16 9.91 5.97
N LYS A 37 6.82 11.06 5.84
CA LYS A 37 6.89 12.06 6.92
C LYS A 37 5.56 12.78 6.99
N THR A 38 4.94 12.75 8.15
CA THR A 38 3.64 13.38 8.42
C THR A 38 3.78 14.28 9.63
N ASP A 39 3.08 15.40 9.65
CA ASP A 39 3.03 16.30 10.80
C ASP A 39 2.46 15.58 12.03
N ASP A 40 2.79 16.09 13.22
CA ASP A 40 2.24 15.57 14.47
C ASP A 40 0.71 15.70 14.47
N GLY A 41 0.03 14.61 14.84
CA GLY A 41 -1.43 14.55 14.85
C GLY A 41 -2.08 14.16 13.51
N PHE A 42 -1.32 13.92 12.45
CA PHE A 42 -1.88 13.47 11.17
C PHE A 42 -2.55 12.08 11.26
N ASP A 43 -3.81 11.98 10.84
CA ASP A 43 -4.52 10.70 10.77
C ASP A 43 -4.14 9.90 9.51
N ARG A 44 -3.29 8.89 9.71
CA ARG A 44 -2.83 7.97 8.65
C ARG A 44 -3.94 7.11 8.04
N ARG A 45 -5.14 7.07 8.63
CA ARG A 45 -6.31 6.43 8.00
C ARG A 45 -6.67 7.10 6.67
N ALA A 46 -6.26 8.36 6.46
CA ALA A 46 -6.42 9.08 5.20
C ALA A 46 -5.76 8.38 3.98
N PHE A 47 -4.80 7.48 4.18
CA PHE A 47 -4.19 6.69 3.09
C PHE A 47 -5.10 5.54 2.61
N GLY A 48 -6.02 5.07 3.45
CA GLY A 48 -6.90 3.93 3.14
C GLY A 48 -7.76 4.11 1.88
N PRO A 49 -8.50 5.23 1.73
CA PRO A 49 -9.30 5.51 0.54
C PRO A 49 -8.48 5.49 -0.76
N VAL A 50 -7.22 5.92 -0.71
CA VAL A 50 -6.33 5.95 -1.88
C VAL A 50 -5.98 4.53 -2.32
N VAL A 51 -5.63 3.65 -1.39
CA VAL A 51 -5.38 2.23 -1.68
C VAL A 51 -6.65 1.55 -2.22
N ALA A 52 -7.82 1.89 -1.65
CA ALA A 52 -9.11 1.38 -2.11
C ALA A 52 -9.41 1.81 -3.55
N ALA A 53 -9.14 3.08 -3.90
CA ALA A 53 -9.27 3.59 -5.27
C ALA A 53 -8.33 2.85 -6.23
N MET A 54 -7.03 2.74 -5.90
CA MET A 54 -6.07 2.00 -6.74
C MET A 54 -6.48 0.55 -7.00
N LYS A 55 -7.06 -0.13 -5.99
CA LYS A 55 -7.61 -1.48 -6.17
C LYS A 55 -8.81 -1.47 -7.12
N ARG A 56 -9.77 -0.57 -6.89
CA ARG A 56 -10.98 -0.44 -7.71
C ARG A 56 -10.64 -0.16 -9.16
N ASP A 57 -9.64 0.68 -9.39
CA ASP A 57 -9.18 1.10 -10.72
C ASP A 57 -8.27 0.03 -11.37
N GLY A 58 -8.02 -1.09 -10.70
CA GLY A 58 -7.26 -2.23 -11.22
C GLY A 58 -5.74 -2.05 -11.25
N GLU A 59 -5.20 -1.00 -10.62
CA GLU A 59 -3.75 -0.76 -10.57
C GLU A 59 -3.01 -1.80 -9.71
N ILE A 60 -3.67 -2.27 -8.64
CA ILE A 60 -3.13 -3.22 -7.67
C ILE A 60 -4.09 -4.36 -7.38
N VAL A 61 -3.54 -5.50 -6.98
CA VAL A 61 -4.31 -6.67 -6.56
C VAL A 61 -3.87 -7.16 -5.20
N SER A 62 -4.80 -7.74 -4.44
CA SER A 62 -4.53 -8.35 -3.14
C SER A 62 -3.95 -9.75 -3.36
N VAL A 63 -2.79 -10.02 -2.77
CA VAL A 63 -2.05 -11.30 -2.95
C VAL A 63 -1.94 -12.12 -1.67
N GLY A 64 -2.61 -11.68 -0.61
CA GLY A 64 -2.69 -12.41 0.65
C GLY A 64 -2.52 -11.50 1.85
N PHE A 65 -2.07 -12.09 2.95
CA PHE A 65 -1.88 -11.42 4.22
C PHE A 65 -0.57 -11.86 4.86
N ARG A 66 0.00 -11.00 5.71
CA ARG A 66 1.07 -11.40 6.63
C ARG A 66 0.69 -11.01 8.05
N THR A 67 1.14 -11.80 9.00
CA THR A 67 1.10 -11.46 10.42
C THR A 67 2.24 -10.51 10.77
N SER A 68 1.98 -9.58 11.67
CA SER A 68 2.98 -8.70 12.27
C SER A 68 3.32 -9.26 13.65
N GLU A 69 4.54 -9.76 13.84
CA GLU A 69 4.97 -10.44 15.08
C GLU A 69 5.21 -9.52 16.28
N ASN A 70 5.08 -8.20 16.13
CA ASN A 70 5.23 -7.27 17.25
C ASN A 70 4.01 -7.34 18.20
N ALA A 71 4.17 -8.12 19.27
CA ALA A 71 3.20 -8.52 20.28
C ALA A 71 2.61 -7.41 21.19
N LYS A 72 2.44 -6.17 20.72
CA LYS A 72 1.78 -5.09 21.50
C LYS A 72 0.41 -4.67 20.97
N HIS A 73 0.00 -5.14 19.79
CA HIS A 73 -1.33 -4.87 19.24
C HIS A 73 -1.89 -6.16 18.61
N HIS A 74 -2.89 -6.77 19.25
CA HIS A 74 -3.51 -8.06 18.91
C HIS A 74 -4.29 -8.11 17.56
N ALA A 75 -4.00 -7.21 16.62
CA ALA A 75 -4.63 -7.15 15.30
C ALA A 75 -3.57 -6.86 14.23
N GLY A 76 -2.61 -7.77 14.05
CA GLY A 76 -1.42 -7.57 13.23
C GLY A 76 -1.50 -8.07 11.79
N ILE A 77 -2.68 -8.44 11.27
CA ILE A 77 -2.80 -9.00 9.92
C ILE A 77 -2.77 -7.85 8.89
N LYS A 78 -1.66 -7.74 8.17
CA LYS A 78 -1.49 -6.76 7.09
C LYS A 78 -1.83 -7.39 5.75
N ARG A 79 -2.69 -6.74 4.97
CA ARG A 79 -2.95 -7.16 3.59
C ARG A 79 -1.76 -6.83 2.71
N LEU A 80 -1.42 -7.77 1.84
CA LEU A 80 -0.34 -7.64 0.87
C LEU A 80 -0.89 -7.31 -0.51
N TRP A 81 -0.19 -6.40 -1.19
CA TRP A 81 -0.53 -5.87 -2.50
C TRP A 81 0.63 -6.05 -3.47
N VAL A 82 0.30 -6.16 -4.75
CA VAL A 82 1.25 -6.12 -5.86
C VAL A 82 0.62 -5.35 -7.02
N SER A 83 1.45 -4.83 -7.94
CA SER A 83 0.93 -4.26 -9.19
C SER A 83 0.21 -5.34 -9.99
N ALA A 84 -1.00 -5.03 -10.47
CA ALA A 84 -1.80 -5.95 -11.29
C ALA A 84 -1.04 -6.41 -12.55
N SER A 85 -0.35 -5.48 -13.20
CA SER A 85 0.46 -5.75 -14.40
C SER A 85 1.58 -6.77 -14.15
N ILE A 86 2.21 -6.73 -12.98
CA ILE A 86 3.28 -7.66 -12.60
C ILE A 86 2.70 -9.03 -12.25
N GLN A 87 1.58 -9.07 -11.54
CA GLN A 87 0.91 -10.33 -11.20
C GLN A 87 0.47 -11.10 -12.44
N GLN A 88 -0.09 -10.40 -13.44
CA GLN A 88 -0.50 -11.01 -14.71
C GLN A 88 0.67 -11.66 -15.45
N LYS A 89 1.83 -10.98 -15.53
CA LYS A 89 3.04 -11.54 -16.13
C LYS A 89 3.49 -12.83 -15.44
N ARG A 90 3.55 -12.82 -14.10
CA ARG A 90 3.93 -14.02 -13.32
C ARG A 90 2.96 -15.19 -13.50
N GLY A 91 1.66 -14.92 -13.62
CA GLY A 91 0.66 -15.96 -13.89
C GLY A 91 0.83 -16.58 -15.27
N ALA A 92 1.20 -15.78 -16.29
CA ALA A 92 1.47 -16.28 -17.64
C ALA A 92 2.76 -17.13 -17.70
N ASP A 93 3.79 -16.77 -16.93
CA ASP A 93 5.06 -17.51 -16.91
C ASP A 93 4.95 -18.87 -16.20
N HIS A 94 4.00 -19.03 -15.27
CA HIS A 94 3.79 -20.29 -14.54
C HIS A 94 2.83 -21.26 -15.25
N ALA A 95 2.19 -20.84 -16.34
CA ALA A 95 1.26 -21.64 -17.12
C ALA A 95 1.90 -22.33 -18.34
N LYS A 96 3.24 -22.33 -18.43
CA LYS A 96 4.05 -23.09 -19.39
C LYS A 96 4.77 -24.23 -18.69
#